data_AF-A0AAW8DA47-F1
#
_entry.id   AF-A0AAW8DA47-F1
#
_cell.length_a   1.000
_cell.length_b   1.000
_cell.length_c   1.000
_cell.angle_alpha   90.00
_cell.angle_beta   90.00
_cell.angle_gamma   90.00
#
_symmetry.space_group_name_H-M   'P 1'
#
loop_
_entity.id
_entity.type
_entity.pdbx_description
1 polymer ?
#
loop_
_entity_poly.entity_id
_entity_poly.type
_entity_poly.pdbx_seq_one_letter_code
_entity_poly.pdbx_strand_id
1 'polypeptide(L)'
;MTVFVPGFVRRAGAVLLGALVVGVFVLGIGGPARADTTPRPVRVVAAAAAACSGQAGAAKCDVDGDRIPDTVEITVCGTATCATGREDTDKDGIPDWTEVMACGSTTCADPKADSDGDGVPDYAEILVCGSATCSNGHEDSDGNGIADWVDYVICGSAGCATGQEDFDGDGISDAAELAACVKKDPGFLASTGFQAWTWVLAGLVLVGGGALLMYRRRQVQTAAAAAVLSGPALEDMAADTHLLDGLGYPGAGGVGTGHPEDRA
;
A
#
# COMPACT_ATOMS: atom_id res chain seq x y z
N MET A 1 5.08 -64.43 5.93
CA MET A 1 4.27 -63.35 6.51
C MET A 1 3.61 -62.61 5.36
N THR A 2 2.35 -62.91 5.12
CA THR A 2 1.46 -62.25 4.15
C THR A 2 0.84 -61.02 4.80
N VAL A 3 0.87 -59.87 4.13
CA VAL A 3 -0.13 -58.82 4.34
C VAL A 3 -0.69 -58.45 2.96
N PHE A 4 -2.00 -58.58 2.88
CA PHE A 4 -2.88 -58.48 1.72
C PHE A 4 -3.88 -57.38 2.06
N VAL A 5 -4.04 -56.37 1.21
CA VAL A 5 -5.23 -55.51 1.23
C VAL A 5 -5.62 -55.20 -0.23
N PRO A 6 -6.79 -55.65 -0.71
CA PRO A 6 -7.29 -55.44 -2.06
C PRO A 6 -8.38 -54.35 -2.09
N GLY A 7 -8.80 -53.94 -3.30
CA GLY A 7 -10.17 -53.45 -3.48
C GLY A 7 -10.44 -52.47 -4.61
N PHE A 8 -10.23 -52.87 -5.87
CA PHE A 8 -10.90 -52.25 -7.02
C PHE A 8 -12.08 -53.16 -7.41
N VAL A 9 -13.31 -52.64 -7.41
CA VAL A 9 -14.48 -53.35 -7.98
C VAL A 9 -15.24 -52.39 -8.88
N ARG A 10 -15.06 -52.58 -10.20
CA ARG A 10 -16.00 -52.16 -11.23
C ARG A 10 -17.14 -53.17 -11.28
N ARG A 11 -18.39 -52.71 -11.31
CA ARG A 11 -19.53 -53.53 -11.76
C ARG A 11 -20.28 -52.79 -12.87
N ALA A 12 -20.24 -53.40 -14.06
CA ALA A 12 -21.18 -53.18 -15.14
C ALA A 12 -22.49 -53.92 -14.82
N GLY A 13 -23.63 -53.36 -15.24
CA GLY A 13 -24.96 -53.93 -15.03
C GLY A 13 -25.97 -53.45 -16.07
N ALA A 14 -26.10 -54.25 -17.13
CA ALA A 14 -27.29 -54.64 -17.91
C ALA A 14 -28.42 -53.64 -18.26
N VAL A 15 -28.67 -53.62 -19.58
CA VAL A 15 -29.86 -53.18 -20.34
C VAL A 15 -31.09 -54.04 -20.03
N LEU A 16 -32.30 -53.44 -20.01
CA LEU A 16 -33.56 -54.13 -20.34
C LEU A 16 -34.61 -53.16 -20.92
N LEU A 17 -35.09 -53.50 -22.12
CA LEU A 17 -36.22 -52.91 -22.85
C LEU A 17 -37.57 -53.22 -22.18
N GLY A 18 -38.56 -52.33 -22.36
CA GLY A 18 -39.97 -52.71 -22.44
C GLY A 18 -40.92 -51.79 -21.68
N ALA A 19 -41.55 -50.83 -22.38
CA ALA A 19 -42.73 -50.13 -21.89
C ALA A 19 -43.84 -50.14 -22.95
N LEU A 20 -44.81 -51.02 -22.72
CA LEU A 20 -46.08 -51.14 -23.42
C LEU A 20 -47.04 -50.08 -22.85
N VAL A 21 -47.42 -49.08 -23.64
CA VAL A 21 -48.42 -48.08 -23.22
C VAL A 21 -49.78 -48.45 -23.81
N VAL A 22 -50.69 -48.81 -22.90
CA VAL A 22 -52.12 -49.04 -23.14
C VAL A 22 -52.81 -47.69 -23.34
N GLY A 23 -53.61 -47.59 -24.41
CA GLY A 23 -54.39 -46.41 -24.73
C GLY A 23 -55.55 -46.17 -23.76
N VAL A 24 -55.81 -44.90 -23.47
CA VAL A 24 -57.07 -44.41 -22.93
C VAL A 24 -57.55 -43.27 -23.82
N PHE A 25 -58.65 -43.54 -24.51
CA PHE A 25 -59.35 -42.64 -25.42
C PHE A 25 -60.31 -41.78 -24.57
N VAL A 26 -60.07 -40.47 -24.47
CA VAL A 26 -61.02 -39.52 -23.86
C VAL A 26 -61.48 -38.55 -24.94
N LEU A 27 -62.78 -38.63 -25.25
CA LEU A 27 -63.47 -37.67 -26.12
C LEU A 27 -63.49 -36.29 -25.45
N GLY A 28 -62.84 -35.32 -26.10
CA GLY A 28 -62.88 -33.90 -25.78
C GLY A 28 -63.40 -33.10 -26.97
N ILE A 29 -64.71 -32.87 -26.96
CA ILE A 29 -65.52 -31.89 -27.70
C ILE A 29 -64.76 -30.64 -28.16
N GLY A 30 -64.89 -30.33 -29.46
CA GLY A 30 -64.19 -29.25 -30.13
C GLY A 30 -64.77 -27.84 -29.93
N GLY A 31 -63.90 -26.87 -30.11
CA GLY A 31 -64.22 -25.48 -30.46
C GLY A 31 -63.17 -24.96 -31.46
N PRO A 32 -63.53 -24.19 -32.50
CA PRO A 32 -62.58 -23.72 -33.48
C PRO A 32 -61.80 -22.53 -32.92
N ALA A 33 -60.59 -22.77 -32.41
CA ALA A 33 -59.61 -21.71 -32.25
C ALA A 33 -59.13 -21.31 -33.65
N ARG A 34 -59.54 -20.14 -34.12
CA ARG A 34 -58.98 -19.46 -35.29
C ARG A 34 -57.46 -19.38 -35.10
N ALA A 35 -56.71 -20.10 -35.92
CA ALA A 35 -55.28 -19.90 -36.05
C ALA A 35 -55.07 -18.54 -36.71
N ASP A 36 -54.65 -17.57 -35.92
CA ASP A 36 -54.15 -16.28 -36.39
C ASP A 36 -52.76 -16.54 -37.01
N THR A 37 -52.72 -16.70 -38.33
CA THR A 37 -51.51 -17.03 -39.10
C THR A 37 -50.72 -15.80 -39.53
N THR A 38 -50.86 -14.66 -38.86
CA THR A 38 -49.90 -13.57 -39.08
C THR A 38 -48.54 -14.01 -38.55
N PRO A 39 -47.48 -14.08 -39.39
CA PRO A 39 -46.14 -14.28 -38.89
C PRO A 39 -45.79 -13.05 -38.05
N ARG A 40 -45.86 -13.19 -36.72
CA ARG A 40 -45.20 -12.24 -35.83
C ARG A 40 -43.72 -12.32 -36.17
N PRO A 41 -43.03 -11.20 -36.46
CA PRO A 41 -41.60 -11.26 -36.61
C PRO A 41 -41.05 -11.82 -35.30
N VAL A 42 -40.44 -13.01 -35.38
CA VAL A 42 -39.60 -13.52 -34.32
C VAL A 42 -38.51 -12.47 -34.18
N ARG A 43 -38.61 -11.63 -33.15
CA ARG A 43 -37.49 -10.79 -32.72
C ARG A 43 -36.44 -11.75 -32.20
N VAL A 44 -35.64 -12.27 -33.13
CA VAL A 44 -34.36 -12.88 -32.82
C VAL A 44 -33.55 -11.74 -32.20
N VAL A 45 -33.25 -11.92 -30.92
CA VAL A 45 -32.47 -11.10 -30.00
C VAL A 45 -31.52 -10.12 -30.72
N ALA A 46 -32.02 -8.92 -31.00
CA ALA A 46 -31.20 -7.72 -31.20
C ALA A 46 -31.14 -6.93 -29.89
N ALA A 47 -30.92 -7.63 -28.77
CA ALA A 47 -30.91 -7.03 -27.44
C ALA A 47 -29.50 -6.59 -26.99
N ALA A 48 -28.42 -7.08 -27.63
CA ALA A 48 -27.05 -6.70 -27.28
C ALA A 48 -26.53 -5.47 -28.07
N ALA A 49 -26.82 -5.40 -29.38
CA ALA A 49 -26.35 -4.29 -30.24
C ALA A 49 -26.97 -2.91 -29.90
N ALA A 50 -27.96 -2.86 -29.01
CA ALA A 50 -28.64 -1.64 -28.60
C ALA A 50 -28.09 -1.01 -27.30
N ALA A 51 -27.20 -1.69 -26.56
CA ALA A 51 -26.77 -1.23 -25.24
C ALA A 51 -25.88 0.02 -25.27
N CYS A 52 -25.18 0.26 -26.38
CA CYS A 52 -24.09 1.25 -26.44
C CYS A 52 -24.23 2.33 -27.52
N SER A 53 -25.27 2.26 -28.35
CA SER A 53 -25.50 3.24 -29.40
C SER A 53 -26.18 4.51 -28.86
N GLY A 54 -25.37 5.45 -28.36
CA GLY A 54 -25.78 6.85 -28.19
C GLY A 54 -25.54 7.51 -26.83
N GLN A 55 -24.73 6.92 -25.94
CA GLN A 55 -24.44 7.53 -24.63
C GLN A 55 -22.98 7.98 -24.51
N ALA A 56 -22.77 9.08 -23.78
CA ALA A 56 -21.46 9.54 -23.33
C ALA A 56 -20.84 8.45 -22.44
N GLY A 57 -20.12 7.52 -23.07
CA GLY A 57 -19.78 6.23 -22.49
C GLY A 57 -19.37 5.16 -23.51
N ALA A 58 -19.46 5.44 -24.82
CA ALA A 58 -19.01 4.52 -25.88
C ALA A 58 -17.58 3.99 -25.72
N ALA A 59 -16.70 4.72 -25.02
CA ALA A 59 -15.33 4.28 -24.71
C ALA A 59 -15.23 3.28 -23.54
N LYS A 60 -16.31 3.09 -22.77
CA LYS A 60 -16.43 2.10 -21.68
C LYS A 60 -17.49 1.04 -21.99
N CYS A 61 -17.93 0.98 -23.23
CA CYS A 61 -18.85 -0.07 -23.67
C CYS A 61 -18.13 -1.41 -23.63
N ASP A 62 -18.80 -2.40 -23.07
CA ASP A 62 -18.36 -3.79 -22.91
C ASP A 62 -19.64 -4.63 -23.05
N VAL A 63 -19.90 -5.11 -24.27
CA VAL A 63 -21.19 -5.68 -24.65
C VAL A 63 -21.37 -7.14 -24.22
N ASP A 64 -20.29 -7.90 -24.07
CA ASP A 64 -20.32 -9.27 -23.57
C ASP A 64 -19.95 -9.40 -22.08
N GLY A 65 -19.49 -8.31 -21.46
CA GLY A 65 -19.33 -8.19 -20.02
C GLY A 65 -18.09 -8.89 -19.49
N ASP A 66 -17.04 -9.00 -20.32
CA ASP A 66 -15.80 -9.68 -19.96
C ASP A 66 -14.73 -8.73 -19.37
N ARG A 67 -15.06 -7.44 -19.22
CA ARG A 67 -14.24 -6.32 -18.74
C ARG A 67 -13.26 -5.76 -19.77
N ILE A 68 -13.28 -6.23 -21.01
CA ILE A 68 -12.52 -5.64 -22.11
C ILE A 68 -13.45 -4.68 -22.87
N PRO A 69 -13.14 -3.38 -22.97
CA PRO A 69 -14.01 -2.46 -23.69
C PRO A 69 -14.11 -2.80 -25.18
N ASP A 70 -15.29 -2.68 -25.79
CA ASP A 70 -15.58 -2.90 -27.22
C ASP A 70 -14.54 -2.23 -28.14
N THR A 71 -14.06 -1.03 -27.77
CA THR A 71 -13.05 -0.29 -28.53
C THR A 71 -11.68 -0.97 -28.53
N VAL A 72 -11.33 -1.63 -27.44
CA VAL A 72 -10.11 -2.41 -27.30
C VAL A 72 -10.24 -3.69 -28.10
N GLU A 73 -11.36 -4.41 -27.97
CA GLU A 73 -11.58 -5.66 -28.71
C GLU A 73 -11.55 -5.49 -30.23
N ILE A 74 -12.15 -4.41 -30.73
CA ILE A 74 -12.09 -4.08 -32.17
C ILE A 74 -10.64 -3.86 -32.61
N THR A 75 -9.78 -3.32 -31.74
CA THR A 75 -8.35 -3.13 -32.02
C THR A 75 -7.59 -4.45 -31.97
N VAL A 76 -7.88 -5.31 -30.99
CA VAL A 76 -7.21 -6.60 -30.76
C VAL A 76 -7.59 -7.64 -31.83
N CYS A 77 -8.89 -7.80 -32.13
CA CYS A 77 -9.38 -8.91 -32.94
C CYS A 77 -10.48 -8.55 -33.96
N GLY A 78 -10.95 -7.29 -33.98
CA GLY A 78 -11.77 -6.74 -35.06
C GLY A 78 -13.28 -6.74 -34.86
N THR A 79 -13.78 -7.32 -33.75
CA THR A 79 -15.20 -7.24 -33.36
C THR A 79 -15.31 -6.93 -31.86
N ALA A 80 -16.49 -6.53 -31.39
CA ALA A 80 -16.73 -6.12 -30.01
C ALA A 80 -17.11 -7.27 -29.07
N THR A 81 -16.70 -8.51 -29.35
CA THR A 81 -16.90 -9.67 -28.44
C THR A 81 -15.88 -10.78 -28.70
N CYS A 82 -14.72 -10.45 -29.27
CA CYS A 82 -13.79 -11.47 -29.78
C CYS A 82 -12.52 -11.61 -28.96
N ALA A 83 -12.21 -10.63 -28.10
CA ALA A 83 -11.04 -10.76 -27.25
C ALA A 83 -11.37 -11.80 -26.17
N THR A 84 -10.38 -12.56 -25.75
CA THR A 84 -10.53 -13.55 -24.67
C THR A 84 -9.72 -13.18 -23.43
N GLY A 85 -9.01 -12.06 -23.51
CA GLY A 85 -8.06 -11.61 -22.50
C GLY A 85 -6.72 -12.35 -22.54
N ARG A 86 -6.49 -13.20 -23.56
CA ARG A 86 -5.33 -14.11 -23.66
C ARG A 86 -4.52 -13.94 -24.92
N GLU A 87 -4.97 -13.07 -25.82
CA GLU A 87 -4.22 -12.64 -26.98
C GLU A 87 -2.93 -11.94 -26.50
N ASP A 88 -1.80 -12.34 -27.06
CA ASP A 88 -0.46 -11.83 -26.73
C ASP A 88 0.37 -11.96 -28.02
N THR A 89 0.40 -10.87 -28.79
CA THR A 89 0.86 -10.84 -30.17
C THR A 89 2.38 -10.98 -30.28
N ASP A 90 3.14 -10.35 -29.37
CA ASP A 90 4.60 -10.43 -29.35
C ASP A 90 5.18 -11.45 -28.34
N LYS A 91 4.33 -12.04 -27.50
CA LYS A 91 4.66 -13.14 -26.58
C LYS A 91 5.62 -12.73 -25.48
N ASP A 92 5.50 -11.49 -25.02
CA ASP A 92 6.28 -10.98 -23.90
C ASP A 92 5.62 -11.28 -22.53
N GLY A 93 4.37 -11.73 -22.54
CA GLY A 93 3.58 -12.07 -21.36
C GLY A 93 2.59 -10.99 -20.94
N ILE A 94 2.53 -9.85 -21.64
CA ILE A 94 1.50 -8.83 -21.47
C ILE A 94 0.38 -9.08 -22.49
N PRO A 95 -0.89 -9.26 -22.07
CA PRO A 95 -1.98 -9.43 -23.01
C PRO A 95 -2.23 -8.20 -23.89
N ASP A 96 -2.61 -8.42 -25.17
CA ASP A 96 -2.85 -7.39 -26.19
C ASP A 96 -3.84 -6.31 -25.70
N TRP A 97 -4.87 -6.70 -24.95
CA TRP A 97 -5.87 -5.75 -24.43
C TRP A 97 -5.25 -4.77 -23.42
N THR A 98 -4.30 -5.23 -22.60
CA THR A 98 -3.56 -4.42 -21.63
C THR A 98 -2.70 -3.41 -22.35
N GLU A 99 -1.99 -3.83 -23.40
CA GLU A 99 -1.13 -2.96 -24.19
C GLU A 99 -1.92 -1.91 -24.97
N VAL A 100 -3.06 -2.29 -25.55
CA VAL A 100 -3.95 -1.34 -26.23
C VAL A 100 -4.48 -0.30 -25.25
N MET A 101 -4.81 -0.70 -24.03
CA MET A 101 -5.26 0.23 -22.98
C MET A 101 -4.13 1.15 -22.48
N ALA A 102 -2.90 0.64 -22.36
CA ALA A 102 -1.77 1.42 -21.85
C ALA A 102 -1.16 2.35 -22.91
N CYS A 103 -0.94 1.86 -24.13
CA CYS A 103 -0.17 2.57 -25.16
C CYS A 103 -0.76 2.52 -26.57
N GLY A 104 -1.89 1.83 -26.78
CA GLY A 104 -2.69 1.91 -28.01
C GLY A 104 -2.29 0.97 -29.14
N SER A 105 -1.41 0.00 -28.88
CA SER A 105 -1.08 -1.09 -29.82
C SER A 105 -0.85 -2.40 -29.08
N THR A 106 -0.74 -3.51 -29.80
CA THR A 106 -0.61 -4.88 -29.24
C THR A 106 0.85 -5.36 -29.14
N THR A 107 1.82 -4.43 -29.06
CA THR A 107 3.27 -4.75 -28.98
C THR A 107 4.08 -3.59 -28.38
N CYS A 108 3.46 -2.72 -27.57
CA CYS A 108 4.06 -1.46 -27.13
C CYS A 108 4.46 -1.41 -25.67
N ALA A 109 4.04 -2.38 -24.86
CA ALA A 109 4.50 -2.48 -23.48
C ALA A 109 5.79 -3.33 -23.41
N ASP A 110 6.53 -3.20 -22.32
CA ASP A 110 7.63 -4.12 -21.98
C ASP A 110 7.42 -4.51 -20.51
N PRO A 111 7.35 -5.81 -20.18
CA PRO A 111 7.14 -6.28 -18.81
C PRO A 111 8.28 -5.90 -17.84
N LYS A 112 9.40 -5.39 -18.36
CA LYS A 112 10.58 -4.97 -17.58
C LYS A 112 10.77 -3.46 -17.53
N ALA A 113 9.93 -2.68 -18.20
CA ALA A 113 10.00 -1.22 -18.10
C ALA A 113 9.52 -0.77 -16.71
N ASP A 114 10.37 -0.02 -16.01
CA ASP A 114 10.19 0.52 -14.65
C ASP A 114 10.97 1.85 -14.62
N SER A 115 10.32 2.92 -15.05
CA SER A 115 10.92 4.20 -15.42
C SER A 115 11.42 5.01 -14.22
N ASP A 116 10.75 4.92 -13.06
CA ASP A 116 11.19 5.55 -11.82
C ASP A 116 11.91 4.59 -10.86
N GLY A 117 11.89 3.29 -11.15
CA GLY A 117 12.64 2.29 -10.42
C GLY A 117 11.95 1.83 -9.13
N ASP A 118 10.66 2.09 -8.95
CA ASP A 118 9.90 1.71 -7.76
C ASP A 118 9.43 0.23 -7.79
N GLY A 119 9.58 -0.45 -8.93
CA GLY A 119 9.22 -1.87 -9.10
C GLY A 119 7.77 -2.10 -9.55
N VAL A 120 7.00 -1.06 -9.84
CA VAL A 120 5.75 -1.13 -10.59
C VAL A 120 6.07 -0.99 -12.09
N PRO A 121 5.57 -1.88 -12.97
CA PRO A 121 5.83 -1.75 -14.40
C PRO A 121 5.15 -0.53 -15.04
N ASP A 122 5.83 0.14 -15.98
CA ASP A 122 5.35 1.36 -16.67
C ASP A 122 3.92 1.21 -17.22
N TYR A 123 3.61 0.07 -17.83
CA TYR A 123 2.27 -0.17 -18.41
C TYR A 123 1.18 -0.16 -17.34
N ALA A 124 1.46 -0.72 -16.16
CA ALA A 124 0.51 -0.78 -15.06
C ALA A 124 0.30 0.62 -14.47
N GLU A 125 1.35 1.42 -14.35
CA GLU A 125 1.22 2.82 -13.93
C GLU A 125 0.40 3.68 -14.88
N ILE A 126 0.58 3.49 -16.19
CA ILE A 126 -0.22 4.20 -17.20
C ILE A 126 -1.70 3.85 -17.05
N LEU A 127 -2.05 2.59 -16.76
CA LEU A 127 -3.43 2.17 -16.51
C LEU A 127 -4.01 2.75 -15.21
N VAL A 128 -3.18 2.87 -14.17
CA VAL A 128 -3.60 3.41 -12.87
C VAL A 128 -3.81 4.93 -12.93
N CYS A 129 -2.85 5.68 -13.45
CA CYS A 129 -2.81 7.13 -13.30
C CYS A 129 -2.37 7.91 -14.55
N GLY A 130 -2.08 7.22 -15.67
CA GLY A 130 -1.89 7.85 -16.98
C GLY A 130 -0.45 8.26 -17.33
N SER A 131 0.55 7.89 -16.52
CA SER A 131 1.97 8.05 -16.86
C SER A 131 2.84 6.96 -16.23
N ALA A 132 4.02 6.73 -16.77
CA ALA A 132 4.96 5.69 -16.34
C ALA A 132 5.80 6.05 -15.09
N THR A 133 5.33 6.96 -14.24
CA THR A 133 6.05 7.34 -12.99
C THR A 133 5.08 7.95 -11.95
N CYS A 134 3.79 7.64 -12.03
CA CYS A 134 2.77 8.31 -11.21
C CYS A 134 2.20 7.44 -10.10
N SER A 135 2.40 6.13 -10.19
CA SER A 135 2.05 5.21 -9.11
C SER A 135 3.09 5.33 -8.01
N ASN A 136 2.71 5.00 -6.78
CA ASN A 136 3.69 4.69 -5.73
C ASN A 136 3.50 3.25 -5.22
N GLY A 137 2.69 2.46 -5.92
CA GLY A 137 2.39 1.08 -5.58
C GLY A 137 1.49 0.91 -4.36
N HIS A 138 0.84 1.98 -3.86
CA HIS A 138 -0.01 1.96 -2.66
C HIS A 138 -1.41 2.54 -2.88
N GLU A 139 -1.74 2.98 -4.08
CA GLU A 139 -3.12 3.29 -4.48
C GLU A 139 -3.99 2.06 -4.23
N ASP A 140 -5.09 2.19 -3.49
CA ASP A 140 -6.02 1.10 -3.16
C ASP A 140 -7.44 1.68 -3.17
N SER A 141 -8.11 1.59 -4.32
CA SER A 141 -9.37 2.27 -4.58
C SER A 141 -10.56 1.63 -3.86
N ASP A 142 -10.53 0.34 -3.57
CA ASP A 142 -11.63 -0.39 -2.92
C ASP A 142 -11.38 -0.67 -1.43
N GLY A 143 -10.16 -0.42 -0.95
CA GLY A 143 -9.76 -0.54 0.45
C GLY A 143 -9.59 -1.99 0.91
N ASN A 144 -9.37 -2.93 -0.02
CA ASN A 144 -9.23 -4.35 0.30
C ASN A 144 -7.78 -4.74 0.66
N GLY A 145 -6.82 -3.81 0.51
CA GLY A 145 -5.40 -4.01 0.81
C GLY A 145 -4.57 -4.51 -0.38
N ILE A 146 -5.15 -4.57 -1.58
CA ILE A 146 -4.47 -4.84 -2.85
C ILE A 146 -4.33 -3.51 -3.58
N ALA A 147 -3.13 -3.26 -4.12
CA ALA A 147 -2.91 -2.00 -4.81
C ALA A 147 -3.56 -2.00 -6.20
N ASP A 148 -4.04 -0.84 -6.67
CA ASP A 148 -4.75 -0.68 -7.94
C ASP A 148 -3.93 -1.23 -9.13
N TRP A 149 -2.60 -1.07 -9.12
CA TRP A 149 -1.74 -1.62 -10.17
C TRP A 149 -1.77 -3.16 -10.19
N VAL A 150 -1.87 -3.80 -9.02
CA VAL A 150 -2.01 -5.25 -8.90
C VAL A 150 -3.37 -5.69 -9.44
N ASP A 151 -4.44 -4.94 -9.15
CA ASP A 151 -5.76 -5.22 -9.73
C ASP A 151 -5.74 -5.20 -11.26
N TYR A 152 -5.09 -4.19 -11.85
CA TYR A 152 -4.96 -4.08 -13.31
C TYR A 152 -4.21 -5.27 -13.91
N VAL A 153 -3.15 -5.74 -13.25
CA VAL A 153 -2.38 -6.90 -13.73
C VAL A 153 -3.19 -8.20 -13.63
N ILE A 154 -3.94 -8.39 -12.55
CA ILE A 154 -4.70 -9.63 -12.30
C ILE A 154 -5.98 -9.70 -13.14
N CYS A 155 -6.73 -8.60 -13.25
CA CYS A 155 -8.08 -8.63 -13.83
C CYS A 155 -8.53 -7.34 -14.54
N GLY A 156 -7.64 -6.36 -14.72
CA GLY A 156 -7.81 -5.27 -15.68
C GLY A 156 -8.63 -4.06 -15.23
N SER A 157 -8.96 -3.95 -13.95
CA SER A 157 -9.64 -2.75 -13.41
C SER A 157 -9.39 -2.59 -11.92
N ALA A 158 -9.22 -1.37 -11.41
CA ALA A 158 -9.08 -1.14 -9.97
C ALA A 158 -10.20 -1.81 -9.12
N GLY A 159 -9.83 -2.47 -8.03
CA GLY A 159 -10.72 -3.17 -7.10
C GLY A 159 -11.33 -4.47 -7.61
N CYS A 160 -10.76 -5.12 -8.64
CA CYS A 160 -11.28 -6.38 -9.16
C CYS A 160 -10.67 -7.62 -8.51
N ALA A 161 -9.45 -7.54 -7.98
CA ALA A 161 -8.79 -8.68 -7.38
C ALA A 161 -9.29 -8.88 -5.95
N THR A 162 -9.36 -10.15 -5.53
CA THR A 162 -9.75 -10.54 -4.16
C THR A 162 -8.54 -10.87 -3.30
N GLY A 163 -7.37 -11.04 -3.92
CA GLY A 163 -6.11 -11.43 -3.28
C GLY A 163 -6.02 -12.94 -3.05
N GLN A 164 -6.97 -13.70 -3.58
CA GLN A 164 -7.04 -15.17 -3.52
C GLN A 164 -6.80 -15.82 -4.89
N GLU A 165 -6.61 -15.02 -5.93
CA GLU A 165 -6.20 -15.47 -7.26
C GLU A 165 -4.84 -16.15 -7.13
N ASP A 166 -4.73 -17.37 -7.66
CA ASP A 166 -3.55 -18.24 -7.63
C ASP A 166 -3.57 -18.97 -8.99
N PHE A 167 -3.03 -18.30 -10.01
CA PHE A 167 -3.20 -18.72 -11.39
C PHE A 167 -2.43 -20.02 -11.70
N ASP A 168 -1.28 -20.22 -11.04
CA ASP A 168 -0.43 -21.39 -11.26
C ASP A 168 -0.63 -22.52 -10.24
N GLY A 169 -1.38 -22.27 -9.16
CA GLY A 169 -1.79 -23.25 -8.16
C GLY A 169 -0.66 -23.64 -7.21
N ASP A 170 0.37 -22.80 -7.05
CA ASP A 170 1.51 -23.06 -6.17
C ASP A 170 1.22 -22.77 -4.68
N GLY A 171 0.08 -22.13 -4.40
CA GLY A 171 -0.40 -21.79 -3.06
C GLY A 171 0.03 -20.41 -2.56
N ILE A 172 0.69 -19.61 -3.39
CA ILE A 172 0.91 -18.18 -3.20
C ILE A 172 -0.07 -17.43 -4.11
N SER A 173 -0.75 -16.40 -3.60
CA SER A 173 -1.65 -15.64 -4.47
C SER A 173 -0.89 -14.70 -5.40
N ASP A 174 -1.40 -14.51 -6.61
CA ASP A 174 -0.81 -13.64 -7.63
C ASP A 174 -0.59 -12.22 -7.07
N ALA A 175 -1.54 -11.72 -6.26
CA ALA A 175 -1.42 -10.43 -5.58
C ALA A 175 -0.25 -10.37 -4.59
N ALA A 176 0.04 -11.47 -3.89
CA ALA A 176 1.16 -11.55 -2.95
C ALA A 176 2.50 -11.62 -3.69
N GLU A 177 2.57 -12.33 -4.82
CA GLU A 177 3.76 -12.39 -5.66
C GLU A 177 4.08 -11.01 -6.26
N LEU A 178 3.09 -10.35 -6.85
CA LEU A 178 3.22 -9.02 -7.44
C LEU A 178 3.61 -7.97 -6.39
N ALA A 179 2.98 -7.98 -5.21
CA ALA A 179 3.33 -7.06 -4.13
C ALA A 179 4.79 -7.20 -3.64
N ALA A 180 5.43 -8.35 -3.86
CA ALA A 180 6.83 -8.56 -3.52
C ALA A 180 7.80 -7.90 -4.53
N CYS A 181 7.34 -7.54 -5.74
CA CYS A 181 8.14 -6.86 -6.75
C CYS A 181 8.39 -5.37 -6.45
N VAL A 182 7.47 -4.72 -5.73
CA VAL A 182 7.55 -3.29 -5.42
C VAL A 182 8.66 -3.01 -4.42
N LYS A 183 9.59 -2.14 -4.81
CA LYS A 183 10.70 -1.66 -3.99
C LYS A 183 10.17 -0.61 -3.02
N LYS A 184 10.03 -0.98 -1.76
CA LYS A 184 9.69 -0.02 -0.70
C LYS A 184 10.83 0.96 -0.50
N ASP A 185 10.55 2.25 -0.69
CA ASP A 185 11.49 3.32 -0.36
C ASP A 185 11.91 3.27 1.12
N PRO A 186 13.16 2.91 1.46
CA PRO A 186 13.61 2.85 2.84
C PRO A 186 13.86 4.24 3.45
N GLY A 187 13.81 5.30 2.63
CA GLY A 187 14.21 6.66 3.00
C GLY A 187 13.41 7.27 4.16
N PHE A 188 12.14 6.90 4.31
CA PHE A 188 11.29 7.42 5.38
C PHE A 188 11.55 6.74 6.75
N LEU A 189 11.83 5.43 6.75
CA LEU A 189 12.10 4.68 7.99
C LEU A 189 13.53 4.90 8.49
N ALA A 190 14.50 5.04 7.58
CA ALA A 190 15.89 5.30 7.93
C ALA A 190 16.11 6.71 8.51
N SER A 191 15.40 7.72 7.97
CA SER A 191 15.56 9.11 8.41
C SER A 191 14.93 9.37 9.79
N THR A 192 13.73 8.83 10.05
CA THR A 192 13.05 8.99 11.34
C THR A 192 13.76 8.25 12.48
N GLY A 193 14.25 7.03 12.21
CA GLY A 193 15.09 6.30 13.16
C GLY A 193 16.37 7.06 13.49
N PHE A 194 17.11 7.51 12.48
CA PHE A 194 18.36 8.25 12.68
C PHE A 194 18.13 9.56 13.44
N GLN A 195 17.12 10.35 13.06
CA GLN A 195 16.78 11.61 13.75
C GLN A 195 16.38 11.38 15.21
N ALA A 196 15.58 10.37 15.52
CA ALA A 196 15.21 10.05 16.90
C ALA A 196 16.45 9.70 17.75
N TRP A 197 17.36 8.88 17.23
CA TRP A 197 18.60 8.51 17.93
C TRP A 197 19.54 9.70 18.12
N THR A 198 19.61 10.65 17.19
CA THR A 198 20.44 11.85 17.36
C THR A 198 20.01 12.69 18.56
N TRP A 199 18.71 12.86 18.79
CA TRP A 199 18.19 13.59 19.95
C TRP A 199 18.42 12.84 21.27
N VAL A 200 18.29 11.51 21.27
CA VAL A 200 18.61 10.67 22.43
C VAL A 200 20.09 10.80 22.81
N LEU A 201 21.00 10.68 21.82
CA LEU A 201 22.44 10.83 22.06
C LEU A 201 22.81 12.24 22.52
N ALA A 202 22.22 13.28 21.92
CA ALA A 202 22.42 14.67 22.35
C ALA A 202 21.97 14.87 23.81
N GLY A 203 20.83 14.30 24.20
CA GLY A 203 20.34 14.31 25.59
C GLY A 203 21.32 13.63 26.56
N LEU A 204 21.83 12.45 26.20
CA LEU A 204 22.80 11.72 27.02
C LEU A 204 24.12 12.48 27.19
N VAL A 205 24.61 13.13 26.12
CA VAL A 205 25.82 13.97 26.17
C VAL A 205 25.62 15.19 27.07
N LEU A 206 24.46 15.86 26.98
CA LEU A 206 24.15 17.01 27.84
C LEU A 206 24.04 16.63 29.31
N VAL A 207 23.34 15.52 29.62
CA VAL A 207 23.18 15.03 31.00
C VAL A 207 24.51 14.53 31.56
N GLY A 208 25.23 13.69 30.81
CA GLY A 208 26.52 13.16 31.21
C GLY A 208 27.60 14.24 31.36
N GLY A 209 27.67 15.17 30.40
CA GLY A 209 28.57 16.32 30.45
C GLY A 209 28.25 17.27 31.61
N GLY A 210 26.97 17.56 31.84
CA GLY A 210 26.51 18.35 32.99
C GLY A 210 26.86 17.69 34.34
N ALA A 211 26.61 16.38 34.46
CA ALA A 211 26.97 15.61 35.66
C ALA A 211 28.48 15.58 35.90
N LEU A 212 29.29 15.41 34.85
CA LEU A 212 30.75 15.43 34.94
C LEU A 212 31.29 16.80 35.37
N LEU A 213 30.74 17.89 34.81
CA LEU A 213 31.11 19.25 35.19
C LEU A 213 30.73 19.56 36.64
N MET A 214 29.54 19.14 37.09
CA MET A 214 29.12 19.27 38.48
C MET A 214 30.02 18.46 39.43
N TYR A 215 30.36 17.22 39.05
CA TYR A 215 31.27 16.38 39.82
C TYR A 215 32.66 17.03 39.95
N ARG A 216 33.23 17.55 38.85
CA ARG A 216 34.52 18.26 38.87
C ARG A 216 34.47 19.55 39.70
N ARG A 217 33.39 20.32 39.61
CA ARG A 217 33.21 21.54 40.44
C ARG A 217 33.18 21.21 41.93
N ARG A 218 32.47 20.15 42.33
CA ARG A 218 32.45 19.68 43.72
C ARG A 218 33.83 19.29 44.22
N GLN A 219 34.60 18.54 43.41
CA GLN A 219 35.97 18.14 43.75
C GLN A 219 36.90 19.35 44.00
N VAL A 220 36.84 20.37 43.14
CA VAL A 220 37.64 21.59 43.31
C VAL A 220 37.20 22.38 44.54
N GLN A 221 35.90 22.48 44.81
CA GLN A 221 35.38 23.17 45.99
C GLN A 221 35.76 22.46 47.29
N THR A 222 35.73 21.12 47.34
CA THR A 222 36.18 20.36 48.51
C THR A 222 37.68 20.46 48.71
N ALA A 223 38.48 20.47 47.63
CA ALA A 223 39.93 20.66 47.70
C ALA A 223 40.29 22.08 48.17
N ALA A 224 39.59 23.11 47.67
CA ALA A 224 39.77 24.49 48.10
C ALA A 224 39.35 24.70 49.57
N ALA A 225 38.23 24.11 50.00
CA ALA A 225 37.78 24.17 51.39
C ALA A 225 38.76 23.45 52.35
N ALA A 226 39.32 22.30 51.95
CA ALA A 226 40.34 21.60 52.72
C ALA A 226 41.66 22.39 52.81
N ALA A 227 42.04 23.12 51.76
CA ALA A 227 43.24 23.97 51.75
C ALA A 227 43.11 25.23 52.64
N VAL A 228 41.91 25.80 52.76
CA VAL A 228 41.64 26.93 53.68
C VAL A 228 41.72 26.50 55.14
N LEU A 229 41.31 25.27 55.46
CA LEU A 229 41.39 24.70 56.81
C LEU A 229 42.81 24.25 57.20
N SER A 230 43.72 24.06 56.25
CA SER A 230 45.13 23.70 56.48
C SER A 230 46.11 24.86 56.26
N GLY A 231 45.60 26.09 56.05
CA GLY A 231 46.41 27.29 55.92
C GLY A 231 47.19 27.59 57.22
N PRO A 232 48.48 27.95 57.15
CA PRO A 232 49.30 28.12 58.35
C PRO A 232 49.09 29.50 58.98
N ALA A 233 48.59 29.57 60.22
CA ALA A 233 48.61 30.77 61.06
C ALA A 233 48.07 30.43 62.47
N LEU A 234 48.67 30.71 63.63
CA LEU A 234 49.74 31.64 64.01
C LEU A 234 50.41 31.13 65.32
N GLU A 235 51.61 30.53 65.25
CA GLU A 235 52.55 30.51 66.37
C GLU A 235 53.57 31.63 66.13
N ASP A 236 53.14 32.86 66.31
CA ASP A 236 54.01 33.98 66.69
C ASP A 236 53.12 35.22 66.86
N MET A 237 53.59 36.20 67.63
CA MET A 237 52.99 37.54 67.82
C MET A 237 52.03 37.68 69.02
N ALA A 238 52.57 37.43 70.22
CA ALA A 238 52.16 38.14 71.43
C ALA A 238 53.40 38.63 72.19
N ALA A 239 54.11 39.59 71.60
CA ALA A 239 55.00 40.50 72.32
C ALA A 239 54.66 41.94 71.89
N ASP A 240 54.71 42.84 72.87
CA ASP A 240 54.50 44.29 72.81
C ASP A 240 53.07 44.82 72.80
N THR A 241 52.48 44.76 74.00
CA THR A 241 51.85 45.95 74.59
C THR A 241 52.85 47.10 74.65
N HIS A 242 52.60 48.20 73.94
CA HIS A 242 52.51 49.56 74.48
C HIS A 242 52.44 50.60 73.36
N LEU A 243 51.66 51.65 73.62
CA LEU A 243 51.94 53.05 73.29
C LEU A 243 51.23 53.69 72.06
N LEU A 244 50.02 54.18 72.37
CA LEU A 244 49.51 55.54 72.19
C LEU A 244 48.84 55.99 70.88
N ASP A 245 47.58 56.39 71.09
CA ASP A 245 46.94 57.67 70.75
C ASP A 245 47.14 58.29 69.37
N GLY A 246 46.00 58.52 68.72
CA GLY A 246 45.71 59.89 68.27
C GLY A 246 45.25 60.05 66.83
N LEU A 247 43.94 60.36 66.72
CA LEU A 247 43.32 61.32 65.79
C LEU A 247 43.11 60.93 64.32
N GLY A 248 41.84 61.05 63.88
CA GLY A 248 41.52 61.45 62.50
C GLY A 248 40.31 60.77 61.82
N TYR A 249 39.09 61.26 62.09
CA TYR A 249 37.95 61.24 61.13
C TYR A 249 38.25 62.24 59.96
N PRO A 250 37.52 62.32 58.81
CA PRO A 250 36.21 61.74 58.47
C PRO A 250 36.06 61.21 57.01
N GLY A 251 34.86 60.77 56.61
CA GLY A 251 34.48 60.73 55.19
C GLY A 251 33.30 59.82 54.85
N ALA A 252 32.08 60.35 54.96
CA ALA A 252 30.85 59.70 54.53
C ALA A 252 30.56 59.95 53.04
N GLY A 253 30.08 58.92 52.34
CA GLY A 253 29.48 58.98 51.01
C GLY A 253 29.46 57.58 50.41
N GLY A 254 28.39 57.02 49.85
CA GLY A 254 27.00 57.39 49.68
C GLY A 254 26.44 56.27 48.82
N VAL A 255 25.40 55.56 49.27
CA VAL A 255 24.79 54.46 48.49
C VAL A 255 23.32 54.77 48.30
N GLY A 256 22.96 55.12 47.08
CA GLY A 256 21.58 55.22 46.62
C GLY A 256 21.02 53.83 46.34
N THR A 257 19.91 53.51 46.99
CA THR A 257 19.09 52.32 46.73
C THR A 257 17.88 52.75 45.91
N GLY A 258 17.84 52.35 44.64
CA GLY A 258 16.66 52.45 43.79
C GLY A 258 15.76 51.24 44.01
N HIS A 259 14.54 51.52 44.48
CA HIS A 259 13.37 50.63 44.51
C HIS A 259 12.85 50.41 43.08
N PRO A 260 12.13 49.31 42.80
CA PRO A 260 10.68 49.50 42.66
C PRO A 260 9.83 48.33 43.21
N GLU A 261 8.81 48.70 43.97
CA GLU A 261 7.62 47.91 44.27
C GLU A 261 6.45 48.32 43.35
N ASP A 262 5.65 47.31 43.02
CA ASP A 262 4.19 47.31 42.98
C ASP A 262 3.41 48.25 42.05
N ARG A 263 2.71 47.64 41.09
CA ARG A 263 1.23 47.42 41.04
C ARG A 263 0.82 47.07 39.60
N ALA A 264 0.11 45.95 39.40
CA ALA A 264 -1.35 45.84 39.33
C ALA A 264 -1.94 46.37 38.01
#